data_AF-X6NWT1-F1
#
_entry.id   AF-X6NWT1-F1
#
_cell.length_a   1.000
_cell.length_b   1.000
_cell.length_c   1.000
_cell.angle_alpha   90.00
_cell.angle_beta   90.00
_cell.angle_gamma   90.00
#
_symmetry.space_group_name_H-M   'P 1'
#
loop_
_entity.id
_entity.type
_entity.pdbx_description
1 polymer ?
#
loop_
_entity_poly.entity_id
_entity_poly.type
_entity_poly.pdbx_seq_one_letter_code
_entity_poly.pdbx_strand_id
1 'polypeptide(L)'
;MFGCAVFDGHGGDVAAKFCTQELPALVAQRIAMDPRNPCRKEIESSPLRSPITAATTATTTTSIPLMSSDRSNQNVAVVNTSLNTTSTSATAAAATMPTLTMPTLPWDSHVELAEWDYICDALVQGFLQCEEQFNQTASQIHCSAGAAGVLVLLNGNDLYVANVGDSRAVLCRSEFGKAQCHRLTQIHKYTKFECEFERVQKAGANFSCDGYVNGQIEVTRSIGDFQQNSNNGCTEKIKGLTAFPHVSKVTLTECDEFLIVATDGLWDALKEETAVSCCRRVLRRNPNCSEAAHFLIKNAQIHSTNLQTNDNVSVVVIGFARPDEKGRWPLDLHLSTIDPCPN
;
A
#
# COMPACT_ATOMS: atom_id res chain seq x y z
N MET A 1 -12.53 -3.03 9.21
CA MET A 1 -11.79 -2.47 8.06
C MET A 1 -10.82 -3.54 7.59
N PHE A 2 -10.62 -3.66 6.29
CA PHE A 2 -9.68 -4.61 5.70
C PHE A 2 -8.74 -3.84 4.77
N GLY A 3 -7.50 -4.25 4.63
CA GLY A 3 -6.59 -3.66 3.66
C GLY A 3 -5.48 -4.61 3.25
N CYS A 4 -4.73 -4.21 2.24
CA CYS A 4 -3.50 -4.87 1.83
C CYS A 4 -2.50 -3.83 1.33
N ALA A 5 -1.23 -4.16 1.32
CA ALA A 5 -0.22 -3.31 0.70
C ALA A 5 0.76 -4.16 -0.12
N VAL A 6 1.27 -3.57 -1.20
CA VAL A 6 2.35 -4.12 -2.02
C VAL A 6 3.48 -3.10 -2.01
N PHE A 7 4.69 -3.55 -1.68
CA PHE A 7 5.88 -2.71 -1.67
C PHE A 7 6.91 -3.25 -2.65
N ASP A 8 7.52 -2.35 -3.40
CA ASP A 8 8.59 -2.65 -4.33
C ASP A 8 9.88 -2.05 -3.81
N GLY A 9 10.84 -2.91 -3.47
CA GLY A 9 12.08 -2.49 -2.83
C GLY A 9 13.21 -2.31 -3.84
N HIS A 10 13.95 -1.20 -3.72
CA HIS A 10 15.12 -0.93 -4.55
C HIS A 10 16.32 -0.54 -3.67
N GLY A 11 17.53 -0.89 -4.12
CA GLY A 11 18.74 -0.78 -3.29
C GLY A 11 18.80 -1.80 -2.14
N GLY A 12 17.96 -2.85 -2.18
CA GLY A 12 17.82 -3.89 -1.17
C GLY A 12 16.36 -4.07 -0.74
N ASP A 13 16.09 -5.09 0.08
CA ASP A 13 14.73 -5.43 0.54
C ASP A 13 14.36 -4.80 1.89
N VAL A 14 15.31 -4.12 2.54
CA VAL A 14 15.17 -3.63 3.92
C VAL A 14 14.04 -2.60 4.05
N ALA A 15 13.94 -1.67 3.10
CA ALA A 15 12.90 -0.65 3.09
C ALA A 15 11.51 -1.26 2.86
N ALA A 16 11.37 -2.17 1.87
CA ALA A 16 10.11 -2.84 1.58
C ALA A 16 9.62 -3.70 2.75
N LYS A 17 10.54 -4.43 3.41
CA LYS A 17 10.24 -5.20 4.62
C LYS A 17 9.78 -4.31 5.78
N PHE A 18 10.48 -3.20 6.00
CA PHE A 18 10.12 -2.24 7.03
C PHE A 18 8.71 -1.68 6.78
N CYS A 19 8.42 -1.25 5.55
CA CYS A 19 7.10 -0.74 5.19
C CYS A 19 6.00 -1.79 5.34
N THR A 20 6.28 -3.04 4.97
CA THR A 20 5.37 -4.19 5.13
C THR A 20 4.99 -4.41 6.60
N GLN A 21 5.92 -4.18 7.53
CA GLN A 21 5.72 -4.39 8.97
C GLN A 21 5.06 -3.19 9.65
N GLU A 22 5.51 -1.98 9.36
CA GLU A 22 5.17 -0.78 10.14
C GLU A 22 3.99 0.00 9.55
N LEU A 23 3.96 0.23 8.23
CA LEU A 23 3.01 1.17 7.62
C LEU A 23 1.53 0.79 7.88
N PRO A 24 1.10 -0.48 7.72
CA PRO A 24 -0.24 -0.90 8.11
C PRO A 24 -0.63 -0.57 9.55
N ALA A 25 0.29 -0.79 10.50
CA ALA A 25 0.05 -0.57 11.91
C ALA A 25 -0.07 0.92 12.24
N LEU A 26 0.80 1.75 11.64
CA LEU A 26 0.75 3.20 11.77
C LEU A 26 -0.57 3.79 11.26
N VAL A 27 -1.01 3.36 10.08
CA VAL A 27 -2.30 3.80 9.51
C VAL A 27 -3.46 3.35 10.40
N ALA A 28 -3.47 2.07 10.81
CA ALA A 28 -4.53 1.54 11.68
C ALA A 28 -4.60 2.27 13.03
N GLN A 29 -3.46 2.56 13.65
CA GLN A 29 -3.38 3.31 14.90
C GLN A 29 -3.95 4.71 14.73
N ARG A 30 -3.59 5.42 13.65
CA ARG A 30 -4.07 6.78 13.37
C ARG A 30 -5.57 6.82 13.16
N ILE A 31 -6.12 5.89 12.40
CA ILE A 31 -7.56 5.74 12.22
C ILE A 31 -8.25 5.49 13.58
N ALA A 32 -7.70 4.59 14.41
CA ALA A 32 -8.29 4.25 15.70
C ALA A 32 -8.29 5.44 16.70
N MET A 33 -7.26 6.28 16.65
CA MET A 33 -7.11 7.43 17.55
C MET A 33 -7.83 8.70 17.07
N ASP A 34 -8.23 8.78 15.80
CA ASP A 34 -8.86 9.98 15.24
C ASP A 34 -10.21 10.28 15.93
N PRO A 35 -10.45 11.52 16.41
CA PRO A 35 -11.71 11.90 17.07
C PRO A 35 -12.95 11.82 16.16
N ARG A 36 -12.77 11.85 14.84
CA ARG A 36 -13.85 11.72 13.85
C ARG A 36 -14.25 10.26 13.64
N ASN A 37 -13.45 9.31 14.11
CA ASN A 37 -13.77 7.89 14.00
C ASN A 37 -15.00 7.53 14.87
N PRO A 38 -16.12 7.08 14.28
CA PRO A 38 -17.33 6.76 15.03
C PRO A 38 -17.12 5.63 16.04
N CYS A 39 -16.26 4.65 15.73
CA CYS A 39 -15.97 3.52 16.63
C CYS A 39 -15.19 3.93 17.88
N ARG A 40 -14.52 5.09 17.88
CA ARG A 40 -13.80 5.60 19.06
C ARG A 40 -14.76 5.95 20.20
N LYS A 41 -15.92 6.53 19.88
CA LYS A 41 -16.92 6.96 20.88
C LYS A 41 -17.56 5.78 21.62
N GLU A 42 -17.63 4.61 20.98
CA GLU A 42 -18.14 3.37 21.62
C GLU A 42 -17.18 2.81 22.68
N ILE A 43 -15.87 3.04 22.51
CA ILE A 43 -14.83 2.61 23.46
C ILE A 43 -14.83 3.51 24.70
N GLU A 44 -14.97 4.83 24.52
CA GLU A 44 -14.99 5.80 25.63
C GLU A 44 -16.32 5.77 26.42
N SER A 45 -17.43 5.29 25.83
CA SER A 45 -18.75 5.20 26.48
C SER A 45 -19.06 3.85 27.12
N SER A 46 -18.19 2.86 26.97
CA SER A 46 -18.33 1.57 27.66
C SER A 46 -17.88 1.69 29.13
N PRO A 47 -18.73 1.33 30.12
CA PRO A 47 -18.38 1.49 31.53
C PRO A 47 -17.16 0.62 31.90
N LEU A 48 -16.20 1.21 32.63
CA LEU A 48 -15.02 0.52 33.17
C LEU A 48 -15.44 -0.84 33.76
N ARG A 49 -15.02 -1.93 33.12
CA ARG A 49 -15.05 -3.25 33.77
C ARG A 49 -14.04 -3.20 34.93
N SER A 50 -14.55 -3.38 36.15
CA SER A 50 -13.75 -3.58 37.36
C SER A 50 -12.74 -4.72 37.16
N PRO A 51 -11.55 -4.65 37.81
CA PRO A 51 -10.52 -5.68 37.65
C PRO A 51 -11.06 -7.01 38.16
N ILE A 52 -11.13 -8.01 37.26
CA ILE A 52 -11.46 -9.38 37.63
C ILE A 52 -10.20 -10.01 38.24
N THR A 53 -10.29 -10.30 39.53
CA THR A 53 -9.34 -11.09 40.32
C THR A 53 -9.00 -12.42 39.64
N ALA A 54 -7.72 -12.79 39.71
CA ALA A 54 -7.17 -14.01 39.17
C ALA A 54 -7.96 -15.26 39.61
N ALA A 55 -8.47 -16.01 38.64
CA ALA A 55 -8.90 -17.39 38.81
C ALA A 55 -8.35 -18.22 37.65
N THR A 56 -7.39 -19.06 38.00
CA THR A 56 -6.88 -20.21 37.24
C THR A 56 -8.05 -21.04 36.70
N THR A 57 -8.00 -21.48 35.43
CA THR A 57 -8.13 -22.89 34.94
C THR A 57 -8.59 -22.95 33.46
N ALA A 58 -7.96 -23.88 32.72
CA ALA A 58 -8.36 -24.53 31.46
C ALA A 58 -8.26 -23.75 30.14
N THR A 59 -7.07 -23.85 29.54
CA THR A 59 -6.78 -23.67 28.11
C THR A 59 -7.62 -24.64 27.26
N THR A 60 -8.58 -24.13 26.49
CA THR A 60 -9.15 -24.85 25.35
C THR A 60 -8.83 -24.06 24.09
N THR A 61 -7.78 -24.49 23.41
CA THR A 61 -7.32 -23.94 22.13
C THR A 61 -8.31 -24.37 21.05
N THR A 62 -9.20 -23.47 20.62
CA THR A 62 -9.89 -23.62 19.33
C THR A 62 -9.12 -22.79 18.31
N SER A 63 -8.15 -23.44 17.67
CA SER A 63 -7.37 -22.93 16.56
C SER A 63 -8.26 -22.58 15.38
N ILE A 64 -8.36 -21.30 15.05
CA ILE A 64 -8.70 -20.86 13.68
C ILE A 64 -7.45 -21.09 12.83
N PRO A 65 -7.53 -21.72 11.64
CA PRO A 65 -6.35 -22.05 10.86
C PRO A 65 -5.69 -20.74 10.40
N LEU A 66 -4.48 -20.49 10.91
CA LEU A 66 -3.51 -19.63 10.27
C LEU A 66 -3.22 -20.27 8.91
N MET A 67 -3.79 -19.73 7.82
CA MET A 67 -3.33 -20.11 6.48
C MET A 67 -1.84 -19.76 6.42
N SER A 68 -1.07 -20.77 6.01
CA SER A 68 0.38 -20.86 6.04
C SER A 68 1.08 -19.53 5.75
N SER A 69 1.92 -19.10 6.70
CA SER A 69 3.01 -18.16 6.44
C SER A 69 3.98 -18.82 5.46
N ASP A 70 3.71 -18.65 4.16
CA ASP A 70 4.67 -19.02 3.13
C ASP A 70 5.84 -18.01 3.22
N ARG A 71 7.06 -18.53 3.41
CA ARG A 71 8.26 -17.71 3.69
C ARG A 71 8.77 -16.92 2.46
N SER A 72 8.01 -16.95 1.36
CA SER A 72 8.31 -16.39 0.03
C SER A 72 7.71 -14.99 -0.23
N ASN A 73 6.76 -14.50 0.58
CA ASN A 73 6.06 -13.23 0.28
C ASN A 73 6.51 -12.10 1.23
N GLN A 74 7.71 -11.53 1.04
CA GLN A 74 8.29 -10.51 1.95
C GLN A 74 7.86 -9.07 1.65
N ASN A 75 7.14 -8.85 0.54
CA ASN A 75 6.83 -7.53 -0.03
C ASN A 75 5.33 -7.17 0.00
N VAL A 76 4.52 -7.97 0.69
CA VAL A 76 3.06 -7.82 0.72
C VAL A 76 2.54 -7.91 2.15
N ALA A 77 1.73 -6.93 2.56
CA ALA A 77 1.12 -6.90 3.88
C ALA A 77 -0.41 -7.06 3.79
N VAL A 78 -1.01 -7.71 4.78
CA VAL A 78 -2.47 -7.68 5.01
C VAL A 78 -2.75 -6.81 6.22
N VAL A 79 -3.63 -5.82 6.04
CA VAL A 79 -4.11 -4.95 7.10
C VAL A 79 -5.43 -5.51 7.61
N ASN A 80 -5.46 -5.99 8.86
CA ASN A 80 -6.71 -6.36 9.51
C ASN A 80 -6.90 -5.50 10.76
N THR A 81 -7.94 -4.64 10.76
CA THR A 81 -8.29 -3.84 11.93
C THR A 81 -9.30 -4.55 12.84
N SER A 82 -9.34 -5.89 12.83
CA SER A 82 -10.07 -6.63 13.85
C SER A 82 -9.37 -6.42 15.18
N LEU A 83 -9.92 -5.53 16.01
CA LEU A 83 -9.43 -5.22 17.35
C LEU A 83 -9.32 -6.51 18.18
N ASN A 84 -8.12 -7.06 18.25
CA ASN A 84 -7.68 -7.90 19.37
C ASN A 84 -6.38 -7.29 19.89
N THR A 85 -6.52 -6.32 20.78
CA THR A 85 -5.41 -5.82 21.60
C THR A 85 -5.02 -6.91 22.58
N THR A 86 -4.05 -7.76 22.25
CA THR A 86 -3.21 -8.38 23.29
C THR A 86 -2.21 -7.34 23.74
N SER A 87 -2.42 -6.85 24.97
CA SER A 87 -1.56 -5.91 25.65
C SER A 87 -0.13 -6.42 25.77
N THR A 88 0.78 -5.92 24.94
CA THR A 88 2.18 -5.81 25.30
C THR A 88 2.39 -4.40 25.85
N SER A 89 2.78 -4.34 27.12
CA SER A 89 3.06 -3.12 27.85
C SER A 89 4.30 -2.42 27.25
N ALA A 90 4.08 -1.57 26.26
CA ALA A 90 4.99 -0.48 25.96
C ALA A 90 4.48 0.75 26.73
N THR A 91 5.30 1.26 27.64
CA THR A 91 5.06 2.51 28.36
C THR A 91 4.92 3.66 27.37
N ALA A 92 3.67 4.00 27.02
CA ALA A 92 3.34 5.14 26.20
C ALA A 92 3.59 6.42 27.01
N ALA A 93 4.72 7.09 26.77
CA ALA A 93 4.81 8.52 27.04
C ALA A 93 3.79 9.20 26.13
N ALA A 94 2.89 9.98 26.73
CA ALA A 94 1.91 10.81 26.02
C ALA A 94 2.65 11.90 25.24
N ALA A 95 3.18 11.56 24.07
CA ALA A 95 3.65 12.54 23.11
C ALA A 95 2.43 13.06 22.35
N THR A 96 2.13 14.34 22.55
CA THR A 96 1.19 15.08 21.70
C THR A 96 1.67 14.95 20.26
N MET A 97 0.92 14.23 19.42
CA MET A 97 1.28 13.99 18.02
C MET A 97 1.38 15.34 17.29
N PRO A 98 2.53 15.67 16.68
CA PRO A 98 2.66 16.91 15.94
C PRO A 98 1.71 16.90 14.75
N THR A 99 0.87 17.94 14.63
CA THR A 99 0.11 18.22 13.42
C THR A 99 1.09 18.73 12.37
N LEU A 100 1.61 17.83 11.53
CA LEU A 100 2.40 18.23 10.37
C LEU A 100 1.49 19.01 9.41
N THR A 101 1.81 20.29 9.18
CA THR A 101 1.16 21.11 8.17
C THR A 101 1.34 20.45 6.80
N MET A 102 0.22 20.06 6.19
CA MET A 102 0.18 19.45 4.86
C MET A 102 0.84 20.41 3.85
N PRO A 103 1.87 19.99 3.10
CA PRO A 103 2.37 20.79 1.98
C PRO A 103 1.26 20.86 0.93
N THR A 104 0.76 22.05 0.64
CA THR A 104 -0.19 22.27 -0.45
C THR A 104 0.50 21.99 -1.78
N LEU A 105 0.23 20.83 -2.39
CA LEU A 105 0.75 20.47 -3.70
C LEU A 105 -0.22 20.95 -4.80
N PRO A 106 0.27 21.45 -5.95
CA PRO A 106 -0.56 22.12 -6.96
C PRO A 106 -1.62 21.24 -7.68
N TRP A 107 -1.65 19.93 -7.46
CA TRP A 107 -2.41 18.96 -8.27
C TRP A 107 -3.49 18.19 -7.48
N ASP A 108 -3.85 18.62 -6.27
CA ASP A 108 -5.03 18.13 -5.51
C ASP A 108 -6.38 18.28 -6.28
N SER A 109 -6.36 18.74 -7.54
CA SER A 109 -7.53 19.07 -8.36
C SER A 109 -8.39 17.89 -8.82
N HIS A 110 -8.06 16.65 -8.48
CA HIS A 110 -8.88 15.48 -8.84
C HIS A 110 -9.49 14.73 -7.65
N VAL A 111 -9.13 15.08 -6.42
CA VAL A 111 -9.96 14.72 -5.27
C VAL A 111 -10.80 15.95 -4.98
N GLU A 112 -12.08 15.93 -5.33
CA GLU A 112 -12.98 16.95 -4.79
C GLU A 112 -12.80 16.93 -3.27
N LEU A 113 -12.35 18.04 -2.68
CA LEU A 113 -12.10 18.15 -1.23
C LEU A 113 -13.29 17.69 -0.38
N ALA A 114 -14.49 17.61 -0.96
CA ALA A 114 -15.70 17.05 -0.37
C ALA A 114 -15.60 15.54 -0.04
N GLU A 115 -14.74 14.77 -0.71
CA GLU A 115 -14.53 13.34 -0.46
C GLU A 115 -13.34 13.03 0.45
N TRP A 116 -12.55 14.05 0.83
CA TRP A 116 -11.40 13.89 1.72
C TRP A 116 -11.84 13.77 3.17
N ASP A 117 -11.54 12.63 3.81
CA ASP A 117 -11.94 12.34 5.19
C ASP A 117 -10.74 11.98 6.09
N TYR A 118 -11.05 11.61 7.34
CA TYR A 118 -10.03 11.30 8.36
C TYR A 118 -9.18 10.06 8.03
N ILE A 119 -9.68 9.16 7.17
CA ILE A 119 -8.91 8.01 6.70
C ILE A 119 -7.87 8.48 5.69
N CYS A 120 -8.22 9.43 4.81
CA CYS A 120 -7.24 10.06 3.92
C CYS A 120 -6.11 10.75 4.69
N ASP A 121 -6.46 11.48 5.77
CA ASP A 121 -5.46 12.07 6.67
C ASP A 121 -4.57 11.00 7.32
N ALA A 122 -5.17 9.92 7.83
CA ALA A 122 -4.44 8.83 8.47
C ALA A 122 -3.49 8.10 7.49
N LEU A 123 -3.88 7.96 6.22
CA LEU A 123 -3.03 7.41 5.17
C LEU A 123 -1.81 8.30 4.93
N VAL A 124 -2.02 9.60 4.67
CA VAL A 124 -0.89 10.53 4.44
C VAL A 124 0.06 10.54 5.64
N GLN A 125 -0.48 10.71 6.85
CA GLN A 125 0.33 10.79 8.05
C GLN A 125 1.01 9.45 8.38
N GLY A 126 0.40 8.32 8.02
CA GLY A 126 1.01 6.99 8.13
C GLY A 126 2.26 6.87 7.28
N PHE A 127 2.20 7.28 6.01
CA PHE A 127 3.37 7.26 5.11
C PHE A 127 4.49 8.19 5.60
N LEU A 128 4.15 9.42 6.01
CA LEU A 128 5.14 10.37 6.52
C LEU A 128 5.79 9.91 7.83
N GLN A 129 5.02 9.27 8.73
CA GLN A 129 5.57 8.71 9.96
C GLN A 129 6.42 7.46 9.68
N CYS A 130 6.00 6.61 8.74
CA CYS A 130 6.79 5.44 8.34
C CYS A 130 8.14 5.86 7.78
N GLU A 131 8.19 6.93 6.98
CA GLU A 131 9.41 7.55 6.47
C GLU A 131 10.32 8.04 7.60
N GLU A 132 9.77 8.75 8.59
CA GLU A 132 10.55 9.24 9.72
C GLU A 132 11.18 8.10 10.54
N GLN A 133 10.40 7.05 10.82
CA GLN A 133 10.88 5.87 11.53
C GLN A 133 11.89 5.07 10.72
N PHE A 134 11.69 4.97 9.41
CA PHE A 134 12.64 4.31 8.53
C PHE A 134 13.95 5.09 8.42
N ASN A 135 13.91 6.44 8.39
CA ASN A 135 15.13 7.25 8.40
C ASN A 135 16.00 6.96 9.62
N GLN A 136 15.40 6.89 10.81
CA GLN A 136 16.12 6.55 12.05
C GLN A 136 16.79 5.18 11.96
N THR A 137 16.06 4.19 11.42
CA THR A 137 16.59 2.84 11.20
C THR A 137 17.72 2.85 10.18
N ALA A 138 17.49 3.47 9.02
CA ALA A 138 18.42 3.58 7.91
C ALA A 138 19.73 4.26 8.30
N SER A 139 19.70 5.32 9.13
CA SER A 139 20.90 5.96 9.68
C SER A 139 21.73 4.99 10.52
N GLN A 140 21.10 4.15 11.34
CA GLN A 140 21.78 3.24 12.25
C GLN A 140 22.47 2.08 11.50
N ILE A 141 21.83 1.58 10.44
CA ILE A 141 22.34 0.45 9.65
C ILE A 141 23.07 0.89 8.37
N HIS A 142 23.26 2.20 8.16
CA HIS A 142 23.85 2.79 6.96
C HIS A 142 23.20 2.28 5.65
N CYS A 143 21.87 2.26 5.62
CA CYS A 143 21.09 1.78 4.48
C CYS A 143 20.57 2.95 3.63
N SER A 144 20.75 2.86 2.31
CA SER A 144 20.20 3.79 1.33
C SER A 144 19.05 3.19 0.51
N ALA A 145 18.51 2.05 0.94
CA ALA A 145 17.40 1.40 0.25
C ALA A 145 16.14 2.28 0.30
N GLY A 146 15.28 2.09 -0.69
CA GLY A 146 13.96 2.70 -0.73
C GLY A 146 12.91 1.69 -1.11
N ALA A 147 11.66 2.10 -0.96
CA ALA A 147 10.51 1.32 -1.38
C ALA A 147 9.45 2.21 -2.03
N ALA A 148 9.03 1.84 -3.23
CA ALA A 148 7.71 2.20 -3.73
C ALA A 148 6.65 1.33 -3.03
N GLY A 149 5.40 1.77 -3.04
CA GLY A 149 4.33 0.94 -2.54
C GLY A 149 2.95 1.54 -2.64
N VAL A 150 1.98 0.64 -2.70
CA VAL A 150 0.54 0.92 -2.73
C VAL A 150 -0.08 0.27 -1.51
N LEU A 151 -0.80 1.06 -0.71
CA LEU A 151 -1.67 0.58 0.37
C LEU A 151 -3.13 0.77 -0.03
N VAL A 152 -3.90 -0.30 0.08
CA VAL A 152 -5.34 -0.34 -0.17
C VAL A 152 -6.06 -0.61 1.14
N LEU A 153 -7.15 0.12 1.37
CA LEU A 153 -7.97 0.00 2.57
C LEU A 153 -9.45 0.07 2.20
N LEU A 154 -10.22 -0.92 2.59
CA LEU A 154 -11.67 -0.97 2.46
C LEU A 154 -12.34 -0.70 3.80
N ASN A 155 -13.15 0.36 3.83
CA ASN A 155 -13.99 0.73 4.95
C ASN A 155 -15.47 0.77 4.53
N GLY A 156 -16.24 -0.25 4.88
CA GLY A 156 -17.59 -0.40 4.36
C GLY A 156 -17.56 -0.61 2.85
N ASN A 157 -18.10 0.33 2.10
CA ASN A 157 -18.07 0.34 0.62
C ASN A 157 -16.98 1.25 0.07
N ASP A 158 -16.32 2.06 0.90
CA ASP A 158 -15.32 3.01 0.44
C ASP A 158 -13.94 2.35 0.37
N LEU A 159 -13.41 2.29 -0.84
CA LEU A 159 -12.07 1.80 -1.15
C LEU A 159 -11.12 3.00 -1.23
N TYR A 160 -10.12 3.01 -0.35
CA TYR A 160 -9.06 4.00 -0.30
C TYR A 160 -7.78 3.39 -0.85
N VAL A 161 -7.05 4.15 -1.67
CA VAL A 161 -5.76 3.73 -2.23
C VAL A 161 -4.75 4.84 -2.04
N ALA A 162 -3.66 4.54 -1.32
CA ALA A 162 -2.53 5.44 -1.13
C ALA A 162 -1.29 4.87 -1.83
N ASN A 163 -0.64 5.66 -2.70
CA ASN A 163 0.51 5.23 -3.49
C ASN A 163 1.72 6.16 -3.32
N VAL A 164 2.92 5.59 -3.22
CA VAL A 164 4.19 6.25 -3.52
C VAL A 164 4.97 5.38 -4.52
N GLY A 165 5.25 5.90 -5.71
CA GLY A 165 6.04 5.22 -6.72
C GLY A 165 5.21 4.86 -7.94
N ASP A 166 5.56 3.77 -8.60
CA ASP A 166 5.10 3.35 -9.92
C ASP A 166 4.34 2.01 -9.93
N SER A 167 4.28 1.33 -8.79
CA SER A 167 3.27 0.32 -8.47
C SER A 167 1.86 0.86 -8.70
N ARG A 168 0.92 0.00 -9.08
CA ARG A 168 -0.43 0.42 -9.51
C ARG A 168 -1.53 -0.45 -8.93
N ALA A 169 -2.66 0.20 -8.64
CA ALA A 169 -3.94 -0.45 -8.37
C ALA A 169 -4.94 -0.13 -9.49
N VAL A 170 -5.52 -1.17 -10.09
CA VAL A 170 -6.46 -1.09 -11.21
C VAL A 170 -7.75 -1.84 -10.87
N LEU A 171 -8.85 -1.11 -10.84
CA LEU A 171 -10.20 -1.61 -10.55
C LEU A 171 -10.89 -2.07 -11.84
N CYS A 172 -11.46 -3.27 -11.81
CA CYS A 172 -12.34 -3.75 -12.87
C CYS A 172 -13.80 -3.45 -12.53
N ARG A 173 -14.43 -2.60 -13.34
CA ARG A 173 -15.88 -2.29 -13.25
C ARG A 173 -16.60 -2.82 -14.47
N SER A 174 -17.68 -3.56 -14.26
CA SER A 174 -18.55 -4.10 -15.31
C SER A 174 -19.58 -3.05 -15.73
N GLU A 175 -19.39 -2.48 -16.93
CA GLU A 175 -20.31 -1.50 -17.51
C GLU A 175 -20.88 -2.07 -18.80
N PHE A 176 -22.22 -2.20 -18.85
CA PHE A 176 -22.93 -2.81 -19.98
C PHE A 176 -22.39 -4.22 -20.36
N GLY A 177 -21.96 -4.99 -19.35
CA GLY A 177 -21.40 -6.34 -19.52
C GLY A 177 -19.92 -6.38 -19.94
N LYS A 178 -19.29 -5.24 -20.22
CA LYS A 178 -17.88 -5.12 -20.60
C LYS A 178 -17.01 -4.72 -19.40
N ALA A 179 -15.76 -5.15 -19.41
CA ALA A 179 -14.82 -4.79 -18.36
C ALA A 179 -14.26 -3.42 -18.67
N GLN A 180 -14.40 -2.49 -17.73
CA GLN A 180 -13.73 -1.20 -17.75
C GLN A 180 -12.62 -1.21 -16.71
N CYS A 181 -11.50 -0.61 -17.08
CA CYS A 181 -10.29 -0.56 -16.26
C CYS A 181 -10.17 0.85 -15.69
N HIS A 182 -10.22 0.96 -14.37
CA HIS A 182 -10.16 2.23 -13.66
C HIS A 182 -8.89 2.23 -12.80
N ARG A 183 -7.85 2.95 -13.22
CA ARG A 183 -6.62 3.10 -12.43
C ARG A 183 -6.89 4.00 -11.23
N LEU A 184 -6.62 3.51 -10.03
CA LEU A 184 -6.82 4.24 -8.76
C LEU A 184 -5.55 4.91 -8.23
N THR A 185 -4.44 4.77 -8.94
CA THR A 185 -3.11 5.24 -8.56
C THR A 185 -2.56 6.20 -9.62
N GLN A 186 -1.74 7.13 -9.18
CA GLN A 186 -0.95 7.98 -10.05
C GLN A 186 0.47 7.45 -10.15
N ILE A 187 1.00 7.34 -11.37
CA ILE A 187 2.38 6.87 -11.60
C ILE A 187 3.34 8.00 -11.22
N HIS A 188 4.22 7.77 -10.25
CA HIS A 188 5.20 8.74 -9.81
C HIS A 188 6.54 8.62 -10.56
N LYS A 189 6.50 8.66 -11.91
CA LYS A 189 7.69 8.84 -12.77
C LYS A 189 7.54 10.16 -13.53
N TYR A 190 8.59 10.98 -13.56
CA TYR A 190 8.55 12.27 -14.27
C TYR A 190 8.32 12.10 -15.78
N THR A 191 8.75 10.97 -16.35
CA THR A 191 8.55 10.62 -17.76
C THR A 191 7.10 10.28 -18.12
N LYS A 192 6.25 10.05 -17.09
CA LYS A 192 4.85 9.65 -17.26
C LYS A 192 3.87 10.70 -16.75
N PHE A 193 4.31 11.61 -15.87
CA PHE A 193 3.42 12.58 -15.25
C PHE A 193 4.09 13.95 -15.07
N GLU A 194 3.63 14.93 -15.85
CA GLU A 194 4.19 16.29 -15.93
C GLU A 194 4.21 17.02 -14.58
N CYS A 195 3.21 16.82 -13.73
CA CYS A 195 3.21 17.48 -12.43
C CYS A 195 4.33 16.96 -11.51
N GLU A 196 4.74 15.69 -11.63
CA GLU A 196 5.92 15.19 -10.91
C GLU A 196 7.21 15.75 -11.49
N PHE A 197 7.29 15.92 -12.81
CA PHE A 197 8.41 16.62 -13.45
C PHE A 197 8.55 18.04 -12.89
N GLU A 198 7.48 18.83 -12.90
CA GLU A 198 7.50 20.20 -12.35
C GLU A 198 7.85 20.23 -10.86
N ARG A 199 7.30 19.32 -10.05
CA ARG A 199 7.54 19.25 -8.60
C ARG A 199 9.02 18.98 -8.32
N VAL A 200 9.59 17.99 -9.00
CA VAL A 200 11.00 17.59 -8.83
C VAL A 200 11.94 18.68 -9.35
N GLN A 201 11.59 19.34 -10.46
CA GLN A 201 12.33 20.50 -10.98
C GLN A 201 12.30 21.69 -10.01
N LYS A 202 11.14 22.04 -9.45
CA LYS A 202 10.97 23.12 -8.46
C LYS A 202 11.74 22.82 -7.16
N ALA A 203 11.87 21.55 -6.80
CA ALA A 203 12.73 21.11 -5.70
C ALA A 203 14.23 21.24 -6.01
N GLY A 204 14.60 21.57 -7.25
CA GLY A 204 15.98 21.79 -7.71
C GLY A 204 16.76 20.51 -7.98
N ALA A 205 16.06 19.40 -8.24
CA ALA A 205 16.68 18.16 -8.68
C ALA A 205 16.92 18.16 -10.19
N ASN A 206 17.88 17.36 -10.63
CA ASN A 206 18.21 17.19 -12.05
C ASN A 206 17.54 15.93 -12.59
N PHE A 207 17.32 15.88 -13.90
CA PHE A 207 16.86 14.70 -14.61
C PHE A 207 17.93 14.25 -15.59
N SER A 208 18.21 12.95 -15.62
CA SER A 208 19.05 12.34 -16.65
C SER A 208 18.20 11.97 -17.87
N CYS A 209 18.87 11.75 -19.00
CA CYS A 209 18.20 11.41 -20.27
C CYS A 209 17.59 10.00 -20.28
N ASP A 210 17.98 9.14 -19.33
CA ASP A 210 17.58 7.74 -19.19
C ASP A 210 16.40 7.53 -18.22
N GLY A 211 15.83 8.58 -17.63
CA GLY A 211 14.63 8.43 -16.79
C GLY A 211 14.86 8.57 -15.28
N TYR A 212 16.07 8.95 -14.84
CA TYR A 212 16.44 8.97 -13.41
C TYR A 212 16.48 10.39 -12.83
N VAL A 213 15.96 10.53 -11.61
CA VAL A 213 16.10 11.73 -10.76
C VAL A 213 17.51 11.73 -10.16
N ASN A 214 18.24 12.82 -10.38
CA ASN A 214 19.66 12.99 -10.03
C ASN A 214 20.57 11.84 -10.53
N GLY A 215 20.16 11.11 -11.57
CA GLY A 215 20.89 9.94 -12.08
C GLY A 215 20.91 8.74 -11.14
N GLN A 216 19.95 8.65 -10.20
CA GLN A 216 19.97 7.66 -9.11
C GLN A 216 18.72 6.80 -9.02
N ILE A 217 17.54 7.36 -9.26
CA ILE A 217 16.27 6.66 -9.07
C ILE A 217 15.21 7.07 -10.10
N GLU A 218 14.45 6.12 -10.63
CA GLU A 218 13.42 6.40 -11.65
C GLU A 218 12.13 6.97 -11.07
N VAL A 219 11.80 6.58 -9.83
CA VAL A 219 10.61 7.09 -9.14
C VAL A 219 10.88 8.44 -8.48
N THR A 220 9.84 9.25 -8.45
CA THR A 220 9.85 10.60 -7.87
C THR A 220 9.30 10.62 -6.44
N ARG A 221 8.66 9.53 -6.00
CA ARG A 221 8.16 9.32 -4.64
C ARG A 221 8.42 7.90 -4.17
N SER A 222 8.81 7.78 -2.90
CA SER A 222 9.14 6.52 -2.23
C SER A 222 9.29 6.76 -0.72
N ILE A 223 9.25 5.69 0.06
CA ILE A 223 9.78 5.67 1.44
C ILE A 223 11.26 5.26 1.36
N GLY A 224 12.14 5.84 2.18
CA GLY A 224 13.57 5.62 2.13
C GLY A 224 14.27 6.52 1.11
N ASP A 225 15.26 5.97 0.41
CA ASP A 225 16.12 6.71 -0.52
C ASP A 225 16.82 7.89 0.18
N PHE A 226 17.50 7.55 1.27
CA PHE A 226 18.36 8.49 1.98
C PHE A 226 19.81 8.38 1.52
N GLN A 227 20.47 9.52 1.49
CA GLN A 227 21.89 9.67 1.17
C GLN A 227 22.63 10.21 2.36
N GLN A 228 23.85 9.73 2.54
CA GLN A 228 24.73 10.27 3.56
C GLN A 228 25.25 11.63 3.09
N ASN A 229 24.89 12.68 3.83
CA ASN A 229 25.43 14.00 3.60
C ASN A 229 26.85 14.05 4.19
N SER A 230 27.84 14.15 3.30
CA SER A 230 29.27 14.15 3.67
C SER A 230 29.67 15.35 4.55
N ASN A 231 28.86 16.41 4.60
CA ASN A 231 29.17 17.63 5.33
C ASN A 231 28.76 17.60 6.81
N ASN A 232 27.72 16.83 7.16
CA ASN A 232 27.19 16.76 8.53
C ASN A 232 27.13 15.32 9.07
N GLY A 233 27.40 14.31 8.24
CA GLY A 233 27.33 12.90 8.61
C GLY A 233 25.92 12.34 8.78
N CYS A 234 24.88 13.14 8.51
CA CYS A 234 23.48 12.75 8.62
C CYS A 234 22.96 12.12 7.32
N THR A 235 21.88 11.35 7.41
CA THR A 235 21.14 10.85 6.24
C THR A 235 20.05 11.85 5.84
N GLU A 236 19.99 12.18 4.55
CA GLU A 236 19.02 13.11 3.97
C GLU A 236 18.35 12.47 2.75
N LYS A 237 17.05 12.68 2.56
CA LYS A 237 16.32 12.10 1.42
C LYS A 237 16.89 12.66 0.11
N ILE A 238 16.98 11.82 -0.93
CA ILE A 238 17.41 12.27 -2.27
C ILE A 238 16.60 13.51 -2.67
N LYS A 239 17.30 14.58 -3.03
CA LYS A 239 16.70 15.85 -3.41
C LYS A 239 15.66 15.64 -4.52
N GLY A 240 14.45 16.13 -4.29
CA GLY A 240 13.32 15.98 -5.22
C GLY A 240 12.40 14.81 -4.90
N LEU A 241 12.83 13.82 -4.10
CA LEU A 241 11.95 12.74 -3.67
C LEU A 241 11.09 13.13 -2.48
N THR A 242 9.97 12.44 -2.31
CA THR A 242 9.06 12.61 -1.16
C THR A 242 8.33 11.30 -0.84
N ALA A 243 8.02 11.07 0.44
CA ALA A 243 7.15 9.99 0.90
C ALA A 243 5.67 10.39 0.93
N PHE A 244 5.31 11.57 0.41
CA PHE A 244 3.93 12.05 0.38
C PHE A 244 3.09 11.24 -0.63
N PRO A 245 2.10 10.46 -0.18
CA PRO A 245 1.35 9.58 -1.07
C PRO A 245 0.33 10.35 -1.91
N HIS A 246 0.06 9.84 -3.10
CA HIS A 246 -1.20 10.14 -3.79
C HIS A 246 -2.30 9.29 -3.16
N VAL A 247 -3.39 9.91 -2.70
CA VAL A 247 -4.54 9.21 -2.10
C VAL A 247 -5.76 9.35 -3.01
N SER A 248 -6.43 8.25 -3.31
CA SER A 248 -7.73 8.23 -3.97
C SER A 248 -8.76 7.47 -3.14
N LYS A 249 -10.03 7.82 -3.33
CA LYS A 249 -11.19 7.20 -2.71
C LYS A 249 -12.20 6.84 -3.80
N VAL A 250 -12.75 5.64 -3.76
CA VAL A 250 -13.84 5.19 -4.64
C VAL A 250 -14.86 4.43 -3.83
N THR A 251 -16.14 4.81 -3.92
CA THR A 251 -17.23 3.99 -3.38
C THR A 251 -17.52 2.83 -4.34
N LEU A 252 -17.38 1.61 -3.83
CA LEU A 252 -17.66 0.37 -4.55
C LEU A 252 -19.17 0.21 -4.79
N THR A 253 -19.47 -0.38 -5.94
CA THR A 253 -20.81 -0.66 -6.47
C THR A 253 -20.89 -2.13 -6.86
N GLU A 254 -22.09 -2.65 -7.08
CA GLU A 254 -22.28 -4.04 -7.55
C GLU A 254 -21.67 -4.32 -8.94
N CYS A 255 -21.27 -3.27 -9.66
CA CYS A 255 -20.56 -3.37 -10.92
C CYS A 255 -19.06 -3.64 -10.74
N ASP A 256 -18.50 -3.39 -9.55
CA ASP A 256 -17.09 -3.62 -9.28
C ASP A 256 -16.84 -5.11 -9.03
N GLU A 257 -16.00 -5.72 -9.88
CA GLU A 257 -15.77 -7.17 -9.86
C GLU A 257 -14.52 -7.53 -9.04
N PHE A 258 -13.40 -6.82 -9.26
CA PHE A 258 -12.14 -7.09 -8.58
C PHE A 258 -11.16 -5.90 -8.70
N LEU A 259 -10.14 -5.89 -7.85
CA LEU A 259 -9.00 -4.99 -7.90
C LEU A 259 -7.71 -5.80 -8.14
N ILE A 260 -6.84 -5.31 -9.01
CA ILE A 260 -5.46 -5.81 -9.18
C ILE A 260 -4.52 -4.77 -8.59
N VAL A 261 -3.66 -5.16 -7.65
CA VAL A 261 -2.56 -4.35 -7.13
C VAL A 261 -1.25 -5.04 -7.44
N ALA A 262 -0.31 -4.36 -8.09
CA ALA A 262 0.96 -4.97 -8.45
C ALA A 262 2.11 -3.98 -8.59
N THR A 263 3.34 -4.51 -8.56
CA THR A 263 4.58 -3.81 -8.89
C THR A 263 4.70 -3.54 -10.39
N ASP A 264 5.62 -2.66 -10.78
CA ASP A 264 5.86 -2.35 -12.19
C ASP A 264 6.37 -3.56 -12.98
N GLY A 265 7.01 -4.55 -12.36
CA GLY A 265 7.28 -5.85 -12.98
C GLY A 265 6.06 -6.52 -13.66
N LEU A 266 4.83 -6.31 -13.17
CA LEU A 266 3.61 -6.69 -13.92
C LEU A 266 3.27 -5.66 -15.01
N TRP A 267 3.24 -4.39 -14.61
CA TRP A 267 2.63 -3.32 -15.41
C TRP A 267 3.48 -2.82 -16.57
N ASP A 268 4.77 -3.15 -16.58
CA ASP A 268 5.69 -2.90 -17.68
C ASP A 268 5.66 -4.06 -18.69
N ALA A 269 5.27 -5.26 -18.24
CA ALA A 269 5.07 -6.42 -19.09
C ALA A 269 3.68 -6.48 -19.75
N LEU A 270 2.63 -6.02 -19.05
CA LEU A 270 1.24 -6.08 -19.51
C LEU A 270 0.54 -4.72 -19.42
N LYS A 271 -0.20 -4.38 -20.48
CA LYS A 271 -1.17 -3.27 -20.43
C LYS A 271 -2.28 -3.57 -19.42
N GLU A 272 -2.80 -2.53 -18.77
CA GLU A 272 -3.83 -2.65 -17.74
C GLU A 272 -5.09 -3.36 -18.24
N GLU A 273 -5.54 -3.03 -19.46
CA GLU A 273 -6.72 -3.64 -20.07
C GLU A 273 -6.52 -5.13 -20.36
N THR A 274 -5.29 -5.51 -20.73
CA THR A 274 -4.91 -6.90 -20.95
C THR A 274 -4.89 -7.66 -19.62
N ALA A 275 -4.31 -7.08 -18.57
CA ALA A 275 -4.27 -7.68 -17.23
C ALA A 275 -5.69 -7.90 -16.68
N VAL A 276 -6.55 -6.88 -16.74
CA VAL A 276 -7.96 -6.97 -16.34
C VAL A 276 -8.71 -8.03 -17.15
N SER A 277 -8.53 -8.07 -18.48
CA SER A 277 -9.18 -9.07 -19.34
C SER A 277 -8.74 -10.50 -19.01
N CYS A 278 -7.44 -10.70 -18.76
CA CYS A 278 -6.87 -11.97 -18.34
C CYS A 278 -7.41 -12.41 -16.97
N CYS A 279 -7.37 -11.53 -15.97
CA CYS A 279 -7.86 -11.77 -14.62
C CYS A 279 -9.36 -12.12 -14.63
N ARG A 280 -10.19 -11.30 -15.28
CA ARG A 280 -11.64 -11.51 -15.42
C ARG A 280 -11.97 -12.85 -16.06
N ARG A 281 -11.20 -13.27 -17.07
CA ARG A 281 -11.39 -14.57 -17.75
C ARG A 281 -11.10 -15.74 -16.81
N VAL A 282 -10.07 -15.65 -15.97
CA VAL A 282 -9.76 -16.69 -14.97
C VAL A 282 -10.86 -16.73 -13.91
N LEU A 283 -11.19 -15.59 -13.30
CA LEU A 283 -12.20 -15.48 -12.25
C LEU A 283 -13.60 -15.95 -12.70
N ARG A 284 -13.97 -15.73 -13.96
CA ARG A 284 -15.24 -16.23 -14.53
C ARG A 284 -15.28 -17.75 -14.72
N ARG A 285 -14.13 -18.39 -14.90
CA ARG A 285 -14.03 -19.86 -15.03
C ARG A 285 -13.95 -20.52 -13.68
N ASN A 286 -13.14 -19.94 -12.79
CA ASN A 286 -12.96 -20.38 -11.42
C ASN A 286 -12.81 -19.11 -10.55
N PRO A 287 -13.76 -18.82 -9.65
CA PRO A 287 -13.72 -17.63 -8.80
C PRO A 287 -12.66 -17.80 -7.69
N ASN A 288 -11.40 -17.83 -8.10
CA ASN A 288 -10.25 -18.04 -7.25
C ASN A 288 -9.21 -16.96 -7.56
N CYS A 289 -9.03 -16.03 -6.63
CA CYS A 289 -8.10 -14.92 -6.79
C CYS A 289 -6.63 -15.38 -6.90
N SER A 290 -6.30 -16.55 -6.34
CA SER A 290 -4.96 -17.16 -6.46
C SER A 290 -4.61 -17.54 -7.85
N GLU A 291 -5.52 -18.26 -8.49
CA GLU A 291 -5.30 -18.72 -9.85
C GLU A 291 -5.18 -17.52 -10.78
N ALA A 292 -5.99 -16.47 -10.54
CA ALA A 292 -5.91 -15.23 -11.30
C ALA A 292 -4.57 -14.50 -11.10
N ALA A 293 -4.09 -14.35 -9.86
CA ALA A 293 -2.80 -13.72 -9.56
C ALA A 293 -1.63 -14.50 -10.18
N HIS A 294 -1.56 -15.82 -9.97
CA HIS A 294 -0.54 -16.68 -10.59
C HIS A 294 -0.57 -16.63 -12.12
N PHE A 295 -1.78 -16.59 -12.72
CA PHE A 295 -1.91 -16.47 -14.16
C PHE A 295 -1.33 -15.14 -14.66
N LEU A 296 -1.58 -14.02 -13.97
CA LEU A 296 -1.00 -12.72 -14.34
C LEU A 296 0.52 -12.74 -14.25
N ILE A 297 1.08 -13.28 -13.17
CA ILE A 297 2.54 -13.38 -12.99
C ILE A 297 3.17 -14.21 -14.11
N LYS A 298 2.60 -15.37 -14.43
CA LYS A 298 3.11 -16.22 -15.53
C LYS A 298 3.09 -15.50 -16.88
N ASN A 299 2.03 -14.73 -17.16
CA ASN A 299 1.97 -13.94 -18.40
C ASN A 299 3.01 -12.82 -18.40
N ALA A 300 3.21 -12.13 -17.26
CA ALA A 300 4.23 -11.10 -17.11
C ALA A 300 5.63 -11.66 -17.36
N GLN A 301 5.95 -12.83 -16.80
CA GLN A 301 7.24 -13.50 -16.99
C GLN A 301 7.51 -13.87 -18.46
N ILE A 302 6.52 -14.44 -19.15
CA ILE A 302 6.64 -14.78 -20.57
C ILE A 302 6.94 -13.52 -21.42
N HIS A 303 6.28 -12.40 -21.11
CA HIS A 303 6.53 -11.14 -21.82
C HIS A 303 7.88 -10.53 -21.42
N SER A 304 8.25 -10.62 -20.14
CA SER A 304 9.53 -10.13 -19.61
C SER A 304 10.73 -10.86 -20.20
N THR A 305 10.66 -12.19 -20.40
CA THR A 305 11.69 -12.94 -21.13
C THR A 305 11.87 -12.44 -22.56
N ASN A 306 10.79 -12.06 -23.24
CA ASN A 306 10.85 -11.50 -24.59
C ASN A 306 11.41 -10.06 -24.60
N LEU A 307 11.20 -9.31 -23.52
CA LEU A 307 11.67 -7.94 -23.34
C LEU A 307 13.05 -7.84 -22.67
N GLN A 308 13.61 -8.98 -22.23
CA GLN A 308 14.86 -9.08 -21.44
C GLN A 308 14.84 -8.24 -20.16
N THR A 309 13.68 -8.13 -19.50
CA THR A 309 13.52 -7.47 -18.20
C THR A 309 13.56 -8.53 -17.09
N ASN A 310 14.27 -8.23 -15.99
CA ASN A 310 14.49 -9.16 -14.86
C ASN A 310 14.03 -8.51 -13.55
N ASP A 311 12.74 -8.19 -13.50
CA ASP A 311 12.16 -7.48 -12.37
C ASP A 311 11.33 -8.40 -11.45
N ASN A 312 11.13 -7.96 -10.21
CA ASN A 312 10.34 -8.65 -9.20
C ASN A 312 8.85 -8.46 -9.54
N VAL A 313 8.08 -9.55 -9.57
CA VAL A 313 6.65 -9.48 -9.91
C VAL A 313 5.83 -9.87 -8.69
N SER A 314 5.20 -8.87 -8.07
CA SER A 314 4.24 -9.07 -6.98
C SER A 314 2.85 -8.67 -7.44
N VAL A 315 1.86 -9.56 -7.27
CA VAL A 315 0.48 -9.33 -7.69
C VAL A 315 -0.50 -9.75 -6.59
N VAL A 316 -1.40 -8.84 -6.25
CA VAL A 316 -2.53 -9.06 -5.37
C VAL A 316 -3.81 -8.90 -6.18
N VAL A 317 -4.68 -9.90 -6.09
CA VAL A 317 -6.03 -9.85 -6.67
C VAL A 317 -7.04 -9.88 -5.53
N ILE A 318 -7.91 -8.88 -5.49
CA ILE A 318 -8.99 -8.75 -4.51
C ILE A 318 -10.31 -8.93 -5.25
N GLY A 319 -11.03 -10.01 -4.98
CA GLY A 319 -12.36 -10.25 -5.54
C GLY A 319 -13.44 -9.57 -4.69
N PHE A 320 -14.37 -8.86 -5.34
CA PHE A 320 -15.53 -8.28 -4.69
C PHE A 320 -16.76 -9.17 -4.93
N ALA A 321 -17.24 -9.86 -3.90
CA ALA A 321 -18.55 -10.51 -3.97
C ALA A 321 -19.66 -9.51 -3.61
N ARG A 322 -20.87 -9.68 -4.18
CA ARG A 322 -22.00 -8.80 -3.85
C ARG A 322 -22.18 -8.67 -2.33
N PRO A 323 -22.46 -7.46 -1.81
CA PRO A 323 -22.69 -7.27 -0.39
C PRO A 323 -23.85 -8.17 0.08
N ASP A 324 -23.68 -8.79 1.26
CA ASP A 324 -24.74 -9.58 1.88
C ASP A 324 -25.96 -8.72 2.23
N GLU A 325 -27.07 -9.32 2.68
CA GLU A 325 -28.28 -8.60 3.08
C GLU A 325 -28.04 -7.54 4.19
N LYS A 326 -26.86 -7.56 4.82
CA LYS A 326 -26.41 -6.61 5.86
C LYS A 326 -25.41 -5.58 5.34
N GLY A 327 -25.18 -5.52 4.02
CA GLY A 327 -24.29 -4.56 3.36
C GLY A 327 -22.80 -4.88 3.49
N ARG A 328 -22.42 -6.11 3.87
CA ARG A 328 -21.01 -6.49 4.05
C ARG A 328 -20.48 -7.21 2.81
N TRP A 329 -19.34 -6.77 2.29
CA TRP A 329 -18.63 -7.42 1.19
C TRP A 329 -17.90 -8.67 1.68
N PRO A 330 -18.28 -9.89 1.24
CA PRO A 330 -17.41 -11.05 1.37
C PRO A 330 -16.19 -10.82 0.47
N LEU A 331 -15.02 -10.62 1.06
CA LEU A 331 -13.78 -10.47 0.30
C LEU A 331 -13.10 -11.83 0.17
N ASP A 332 -12.77 -12.21 -1.05
CA ASP A 332 -11.76 -13.24 -1.30
C ASP A 332 -10.45 -12.52 -1.68
N LEU A 333 -9.42 -12.71 -0.85
CA LEU A 333 -8.10 -12.12 -1.06
C LEU A 333 -7.13 -13.24 -1.39
N HIS A 334 -6.37 -13.06 -2.47
CA HIS A 334 -5.17 -13.86 -2.66
C HIS A 334 -3.95 -13.02 -3.03
N LEU A 335 -2.81 -13.45 -2.48
CA LEU A 335 -1.51 -12.83 -2.62
C LEU A 335 -0.56 -13.84 -3.28
N SER A 336 0.08 -13.42 -4.37
CA SER A 336 1.12 -14.22 -5.02
C SER A 336 2.30 -13.31 -5.37
N THR A 337 3.51 -13.71 -4.99
CA THR A 337 4.74 -13.05 -5.42
C THR A 337 5.67 -14.07 -6.05
N ILE A 338 6.43 -13.65 -7.06
CA ILE A 338 7.53 -14.46 -7.59
C ILE A 338 8.77 -13.57 -7.72
N ASP A 339 9.83 -13.98 -7.04
CA ASP A 339 11.17 -13.40 -7.16
C ASP A 339 11.76 -13.75 -8.54
N PRO A 340 12.63 -12.90 -9.12
CA PRO A 340 13.32 -13.20 -10.36
C PRO A 340 14.10 -14.51 -10.20
N CYS A 341 14.06 -15.36 -11.23
CA CYS A 341 14.88 -16.57 -11.25
C CYS A 341 16.36 -16.18 -11.04
N PRO A 342 17.09 -16.83 -10.12
CA PRO A 342 18.54 -16.66 -10.07
C PRO A 342 19.11 -17.16 -11.40
N ASN A 343 19.83 -16.28 -12.11
CA ASN A 343 20.56 -16.60 -13.33
C ASN A 343 21.68 -17.61 -13.08
#